data_AF-A0A7C5H5E5-F1
#
_entry.id   AF-A0A7C5H5E5-F1
#
_cell.length_a   1.000
_cell.length_b   1.000
_cell.length_c   1.000
_cell.angle_alpha   90.00
_cell.angle_beta   90.00
_cell.angle_gamma   90.00
#
_symmetry.space_group_name_H-M   'P 1'
#
loop_
_entity.id
_entity.type
_entity.pdbx_description
1 polymer ?
#
loop_
_entity_poly.entity_id
_entity_poly.type
_entity_poly.pdbx_seq_one_letter_code
_entity_poly.pdbx_strand_id
1 'polypeptide(L)'
;MDNIIKSIPDLFGNVNNNTEKPKSQNQGIESFSDVLSSFLNYTNDVQQTAEATKKAILEGADIPLHDAVVQFDKAGVVLNLLVQVRNKLLDAYKTLINTQV
;
A
#
# COMPACT_ATOMS: atom_id res chain seq x y z
N MET A 1 -22.19 4.25 14.07
CA MET A 1 -21.62 5.07 12.98
C MET A 1 -20.18 4.64 12.89
N ASP A 2 -19.94 3.52 12.23
CA ASP A 2 -18.63 2.89 12.21
C ASP A 2 -17.77 3.61 11.18
N ASN A 3 -16.64 4.16 11.63
CA ASN A 3 -15.69 4.88 10.78
C ASN A 3 -15.20 3.97 9.65
N ILE A 4 -15.63 4.24 8.42
CA ILE A 4 -15.20 3.55 7.18
C ILE A 4 -13.80 4.04 6.72
N ILE A 5 -13.18 4.97 7.44
CA ILE A 5 -11.78 5.35 7.23
C ILE A 5 -10.87 4.28 7.86
N LYS A 6 -10.79 3.09 7.24
CA LYS A 6 -9.59 2.27 7.39
C LYS A 6 -8.45 3.05 6.76
N SER A 7 -7.60 3.60 7.63
CA SER A 7 -6.36 4.28 7.28
C SER A 7 -5.54 3.40 6.36
N ILE A 8 -4.78 4.04 5.47
CA ILE A 8 -3.68 3.38 4.76
C ILE A 8 -2.87 2.64 5.85
N PRO A 9 -2.55 1.35 5.68
CA PRO A 9 -1.70 0.67 6.64
C PRO A 9 -0.41 1.50 6.78
N ASP A 10 0.05 1.77 8.00
CA ASP A 10 1.35 2.39 8.22
C ASP A 10 2.44 1.38 7.82
N LEU A 11 2.72 1.31 6.52
CA LEU A 11 3.66 0.40 5.87
C LEU A 11 5.11 0.81 6.06
N PHE A 12 5.33 2.00 6.60
CA PHE A 12 6.64 2.56 6.85
C PHE A 12 6.68 2.96 8.33
N GLY A 13 7.08 2.01 9.17
CA GLY A 13 7.39 2.28 10.57
C GLY A 13 8.33 3.47 10.69
N ASN A 14 8.21 4.21 11.80
CA ASN A 14 8.96 5.43 12.09
C ASN A 14 10.46 5.30 11.77
N VAL A 15 10.89 5.88 10.63
CA VAL A 15 12.29 5.96 10.23
C VAL A 15 12.94 7.12 10.99
N ASN A 16 13.23 6.90 12.27
CA ASN A 16 14.07 7.77 13.06
C ASN A 16 15.54 7.51 12.69
N ASN A 17 16.14 8.44 11.94
CA ASN A 17 17.55 8.42 11.52
C ASN A 17 18.52 8.80 12.65
N ASN A 18 18.36 8.22 13.85
CA ASN A 18 19.31 8.43 14.94
C ASN A 18 20.20 7.19 15.07
N THR A 19 21.44 7.37 14.64
CA THR A 19 22.56 6.42 14.76
C THR A 19 23.00 6.26 16.21
N GLU A 20 22.17 5.67 17.06
CA GLU A 20 22.59 5.16 18.35
C GLU A 20 22.03 3.76 18.56
N LYS A 21 22.95 2.77 18.60
CA LYS A 21 22.69 1.37 18.92
C LYS A 21 21.64 1.23 20.05
N PRO A 22 20.63 0.37 19.85
CA PRO A 22 20.00 -0.28 20.99
C PRO A 22 20.07 -1.80 20.89
N LYS A 23 20.20 -2.38 22.08
CA LYS A 23 20.21 -3.80 22.37
C LYS A 23 18.94 -4.48 21.85
N SER A 24 19.14 -5.71 21.38
CA SER A 24 18.19 -6.83 21.30
C SER A 24 16.80 -6.55 21.88
N GLN A 25 15.86 -6.22 20.99
CA GLN A 25 14.48 -6.63 21.13
C GLN A 25 14.02 -7.02 19.73
N ASN A 26 13.73 -8.31 19.55
CA ASN A 26 13.16 -8.90 18.35
C ASN A 26 11.78 -8.29 18.05
N GLN A 27 11.75 -7.05 17.57
CA GLN A 27 10.74 -6.62 16.62
C GLN A 27 11.50 -6.60 15.30
N GLY A 28 11.42 -7.73 14.59
CA GLY A 28 12.06 -7.88 13.30
C GLY A 28 11.71 -6.66 12.47
N ILE A 29 12.74 -5.96 11.99
CA ILE A 29 12.59 -5.02 10.89
C ILE A 29 11.87 -5.83 9.82
N GLU A 30 10.59 -5.55 9.57
CA GLU A 30 9.86 -6.21 8.49
C GLU A 30 10.72 -6.04 7.26
N SER A 31 11.04 -7.17 6.61
CA SER A 31 11.92 -7.10 5.47
C SER A 31 11.24 -6.22 4.44
N PHE A 32 12.01 -5.44 3.69
CA PHE A 32 11.44 -4.62 2.62
C PHE A 32 10.56 -5.44 1.64
N SER A 33 10.88 -6.73 1.47
CA SER A 33 10.05 -7.71 0.76
C SER A 33 8.69 -7.96 1.42
N ASP A 34 8.60 -7.97 2.75
CA ASP A 34 7.36 -8.17 3.52
C ASP A 34 6.45 -6.95 3.38
N VAL A 35 7.02 -5.74 3.49
CA VAL A 35 6.30 -4.47 3.26
C VAL A 35 5.80 -4.39 1.82
N LEU A 36 6.64 -4.75 0.85
CA LEU A 36 6.25 -4.79 -0.55
C LEU A 36 5.12 -5.79 -0.82
N SER A 37 5.25 -7.00 -0.29
CA SER A 37 4.23 -8.05 -0.44
C SER A 37 2.90 -7.61 0.18
N SER A 38 2.95 -6.98 1.35
CA SER A 38 1.78 -6.39 2.01
C SER A 38 1.16 -5.27 1.19
N PHE A 39 1.96 -4.41 0.57
CA PHE A 39 1.47 -3.33 -0.29
C PHE A 39 0.85 -3.84 -1.59
N LEU A 40 1.40 -4.89 -2.19
CA LEU A 40 0.82 -5.56 -3.36
C LEU A 40 -0.54 -6.18 -3.01
N ASN A 41 -0.62 -6.88 -1.89
CA ASN A 41 -1.87 -7.45 -1.39
C ASN A 41 -2.91 -6.36 -1.10
N TYR A 42 -2.49 -5.27 -0.48
CA TYR A 42 -3.35 -4.12 -0.22
C TYR A 42 -3.87 -3.47 -1.50
N THR A 43 -3.03 -3.33 -2.53
CA THR A 43 -3.45 -2.78 -3.82
C THR A 43 -4.50 -3.66 -4.49
N ASN A 44 -4.31 -4.98 -4.44
CA ASN A 44 -5.29 -5.95 -4.95
C ASN A 44 -6.64 -5.85 -4.22
N ASP A 45 -6.61 -5.74 -2.89
CA ASP A 45 -7.81 -5.60 -2.06
C ASP A 45 -8.58 -4.30 -2.36
N VAL A 46 -7.87 -3.17 -2.49
CA VAL A 46 -8.47 -1.88 -2.83
C VAL A 46 -9.09 -1.91 -4.23
N GLN A 47 -8.42 -2.52 -5.20
CA GLN A 47 -8.93 -2.68 -6.56
C GLN A 47 -10.18 -3.56 -6.60
N GLN A 48 -10.16 -4.72 -5.92
CA GLN A 48 -11.29 -5.62 -5.85
C GLN A 48 -12.50 -4.97 -5.16
N THR A 49 -12.26 -4.18 -4.11
CA THR A 49 -13.32 -3.43 -3.42
C THR A 49 -13.93 -2.36 -4.33
N ALA A 50 -13.12 -1.66 -5.13
CA ALA A 50 -13.63 -0.69 -6.11
C ALA A 50 -14.46 -1.36 -7.22
N GLU A 51 -14.03 -2.53 -7.71
CA GLU A 51 -14.77 -3.32 -8.70
C GLU A 51 -16.09 -3.87 -8.14
N ALA A 52 -16.08 -4.35 -6.90
CA ALA A 52 -17.30 -4.80 -6.21
C ALA A 52 -18.28 -3.65 -6.00
N THR A 53 -17.78 -2.48 -5.59
CA THR A 53 -18.58 -1.25 -5.42
C THR A 53 -19.18 -0.81 -6.76
N LYS A 54 -18.39 -0.81 -7.84
CA LYS A 54 -18.88 -0.56 -9.20
C LYS A 54 -20.00 -1.51 -9.59
N LYS A 55 -19.81 -2.82 -9.37
CA LYS A 55 -20.79 -3.86 -9.71
C LYS A 55 -22.09 -3.66 -8.92
N ALA A 56 -22.00 -3.40 -7.64
CA ALA A 56 -23.15 -3.17 -6.78
C ALA A 56 -23.95 -1.91 -7.20
N ILE A 57 -23.28 -0.82 -7.58
CA ILE A 57 -23.94 0.37 -8.15
C ILE A 57 -24.68 0.03 -9.44
N LEU A 58 -24.04 -0.73 -10.35
CA LEU A 58 -24.65 -1.14 -11.62
C LEU A 58 -25.83 -2.10 -11.42
N GLU A 59 -25.80 -2.90 -10.35
CA GLU A 59 -26.89 -3.81 -9.93
C GLU A 59 -28.03 -3.07 -9.21
N GLY A 60 -27.91 -1.77 -8.97
CA GLY A 60 -28.94 -0.94 -8.33
C GLY A 60 -28.92 -1.01 -6.80
N ALA A 61 -27.79 -1.40 -6.19
CA ALA A 61 -27.61 -1.31 -4.75
C ALA A 61 -27.62 0.16 -4.30
N ASP A 62 -28.28 0.42 -3.18
CA ASP A 62 -28.32 1.75 -2.54
C ASP A 62 -27.01 2.02 -1.79
N ILE A 63 -25.91 2.12 -2.56
CA ILE A 63 -24.61 2.54 -2.04
C ILE A 63 -24.57 4.06 -2.14
N PRO A 64 -24.29 4.77 -1.03
CA PRO A 64 -24.12 6.21 -1.07
C PRO A 64 -23.04 6.59 -2.09
N LEU A 65 -23.40 7.43 -3.07
CA LEU A 65 -22.49 7.84 -4.15
C LEU A 65 -21.16 8.40 -3.62
N HIS A 66 -21.16 9.04 -2.45
CA HIS A 66 -19.96 9.59 -1.83
C HIS A 66 -18.96 8.49 -1.43
N ASP A 67 -19.43 7.37 -0.87
CA ASP A 67 -18.56 6.25 -0.48
C ASP A 67 -17.97 5.57 -1.72
N ALA A 68 -18.74 5.48 -2.79
CA ALA A 68 -18.26 4.94 -4.06
C ALA A 68 -17.14 5.78 -4.65
N VAL A 69 -17.32 7.10 -4.73
CA VAL A 69 -16.29 8.02 -5.24
C VAL A 69 -15.02 7.95 -4.39
N VAL A 70 -15.15 7.91 -3.07
CA VAL A 70 -14.00 7.75 -2.15
C VAL A 70 -13.25 6.44 -2.42
N GLN A 71 -13.97 5.34 -2.65
CA GLN A 71 -13.35 4.05 -2.95
C GLN A 71 -12.61 4.06 -4.30
N PHE A 72 -13.17 4.72 -5.31
CA PHE A 72 -12.50 4.90 -6.61
C PHE A 72 -11.27 5.80 -6.50
N ASP A 73 -11.34 6.89 -5.75
CA ASP A 73 -10.22 7.80 -5.51
C ASP A 73 -9.08 7.08 -4.78
N LYS A 74 -9.42 6.29 -3.75
CA LYS A 74 -8.44 5.45 -3.03
C LYS A 74 -7.76 4.47 -3.98
N ALA A 75 -8.50 3.78 -4.84
CA ALA A 75 -7.94 2.87 -5.83
C ALA A 75 -6.99 3.58 -6.81
N GLY A 76 -7.36 4.76 -7.29
CA GLY A 76 -6.51 5.57 -8.17
C GLY A 76 -5.19 5.99 -7.51
N VAL A 77 -5.24 6.48 -6.27
CA VAL A 77 -4.04 6.89 -5.51
C VAL A 77 -3.11 5.71 -5.25
N VAL A 78 -3.66 4.57 -4.79
CA VAL A 78 -2.87 3.37 -4.49
C VAL A 78 -2.22 2.79 -5.74
N LEU A 79 -2.93 2.77 -6.87
CA LEU A 79 -2.37 2.33 -8.14
C LEU A 79 -1.20 3.22 -8.60
N ASN A 80 -1.35 4.54 -8.49
CA ASN A 80 -0.27 5.48 -8.80
C ASN A 80 0.96 5.27 -7.91
N LEU A 81 0.74 4.98 -6.63
CA LEU A 81 1.81 4.64 -5.69
C LEU A 81 2.49 3.32 -6.09
N LEU A 82 1.74 2.31 -6.53
CA LEU A 82 2.30 1.04 -7.01
C LEU A 82 3.23 1.20 -8.20
N VAL A 83 2.88 2.06 -9.17
CA VAL A 83 3.77 2.35 -10.29
C VAL A 83 5.10 2.95 -9.81
N GLN A 84 5.06 3.85 -8.82
CA GLN A 84 6.27 4.44 -8.23
C GLN A 84 7.11 3.41 -7.47
N VAL A 85 6.48 2.55 -6.68
CA VAL A 85 7.16 1.46 -5.95
C VAL A 85 7.80 0.49 -6.94
N ARG A 86 7.08 0.06 -8.00
CA ARG A 86 7.62 -0.79 -9.07
C ARG A 86 8.88 -0.17 -9.69
N ASN A 87 8.84 1.12 -10.03
CA ASN A 87 10.00 1.79 -10.62
C ASN A 87 11.19 1.83 -9.67
N LYS A 88 10.96 2.18 -8.38
CA LYS A 88 12.01 2.17 -7.36
C LYS A 88 12.61 0.79 -7.12
N LEU A 89 11.82 -0.28 -7.21
CA LEU A 89 12.31 -1.66 -7.11
C LEU A 89 13.21 -2.05 -8.27
N LEU A 90 12.79 -1.72 -9.49
CA LEU A 90 13.61 -1.96 -10.68
C LEU A 90 14.93 -1.20 -10.59
N ASP A 91 14.90 0.03 -10.07
CA ASP A 91 16.11 0.83 -9.87
C ASP A 91 17.01 0.25 -8.77
N ALA A 92 16.45 -0.14 -7.62
CA ALA A 92 17.20 -0.78 -6.55
C ALA A 92 17.85 -2.10 -6.99
N TYR A 93 17.13 -2.91 -7.79
CA TYR A 93 17.68 -4.13 -8.38
C TYR A 93 18.82 -3.83 -9.37
N LYS A 94 18.68 -2.82 -10.23
CA LYS A 94 19.76 -2.39 -11.14
C LYS A 94 20.97 -1.87 -10.38
N THR A 95 20.77 -1.06 -9.34
CA THR A 95 21.86 -0.52 -8.51
C THR A 95 22.62 -1.62 -7.79
N LEU A 96 21.93 -2.65 -7.27
CA LEU A 96 22.58 -3.80 -6.63
C LEU A 96 23.54 -4.53 -7.57
N ILE A 97 23.14 -4.73 -8.84
CA ILE A 97 24.00 -5.36 -9.86
C ILE A 97 25.15 -4.44 -10.29
N ASN A 98 24.89 -3.15 -10.46
CA ASN A 98 25.90 -2.18 -10.91
C ASN A 98 26.92 -1.79 -9.82
N THR A 99 26.64 -2.03 -8.54
CA THR A 99 27.58 -1.74 -7.44
C THR A 99 28.53 -2.91 -7.17
N GLN A 100 28.38 -4.03 -7.88
CA GLN A 100 29.21 -5.23 -7.73
C GLN A 100 30.18 -5.46 -8.91
N VAL A 101 30.48 -4.42 -9.69
CA VAL A 101 31.57 -4.41 -10.67
C VAL A 101 32.62 -3.36 -10.32
#